data_AF-A0AAV7M9Q1-F1
#
_entry.id   AF-A0AAV7M9Q1-F1
#
_cell.length_a   1.000
_cell.length_b   1.000
_cell.length_c   1.000
_cell.angle_alpha   90.00
_cell.angle_beta   90.00
_cell.angle_gamma   90.00
#
_symmetry.space_group_name_H-M   'P 1'
#
loop_
_entity.id
_entity.type
_entity.pdbx_description
1 polymer ?
#
loop_
_entity_poly.entity_id
_entity_poly.type
_entity_poly.pdbx_seq_one_letter_code
_entity_poly.pdbx_strand_id
1 'polypeptide(L)'
;SYAGKYVPAIGYYIHTHNPTAKVKINFKGMAIGDGLCDPEVMLGGYAEFLYQTGMADEKQKAFVQHQADLGVIYIQQQKWIEAFEVFDSLLNGDTTEYPSYYKNITGCDNYFNFLQCEEPSDQEYFSKFLSLSEVRKSIHVGNLTFNDGSEVEKHLMSDIMKTVKPWLTVLMDNYK
;
A
#
# COMPACT_ATOMS: atom_id res chain seq x y z
N SER A 1 -1.55 2.32 1.86
CA SER A 1 -2.11 2.07 0.51
C SER A 1 -1.13 2.48 -0.60
N TYR A 2 -1.30 1.92 -1.80
CA TYR A 2 -0.40 2.07 -2.95
C TYR A 2 -0.40 3.48 -3.56
N ALA A 3 -1.36 4.34 -3.22
CA ALA A 3 -1.41 5.77 -3.62
C ALA A 3 -0.16 6.55 -3.26
N GLY A 4 0.54 6.12 -2.22
CA GLY A 4 1.86 6.64 -1.88
C GLY A 4 2.91 6.48 -3.00
N LYS A 5 2.68 5.61 -4.00
CA LYS A 5 3.55 5.41 -5.17
C LYS A 5 3.11 6.23 -6.38
N TYR A 6 1.90 5.97 -6.86
CA TYR A 6 1.46 6.51 -8.15
C TYR A 6 1.18 8.01 -8.08
N VAL A 7 0.75 8.55 -6.94
CA VAL A 7 0.52 9.99 -6.80
C VAL A 7 1.84 10.79 -6.94
N PRO A 8 2.93 10.48 -6.20
CA PRO A 8 4.23 11.10 -6.46
C PRO A 8 4.79 10.83 -7.85
N ALA A 9 4.63 9.61 -8.38
CA ALA A 9 5.13 9.28 -9.73
C ALA A 9 4.47 10.14 -10.81
N ILE A 10 3.14 10.26 -10.78
CA ILE A 10 2.38 11.11 -11.71
C ILE A 10 2.74 12.58 -11.51
N GLY A 11 2.80 13.05 -10.26
CA GLY A 11 3.19 14.43 -9.96
C GLY A 11 4.56 14.77 -10.52
N TYR A 12 5.53 13.88 -10.35
CA TYR A 12 6.90 14.04 -10.86
C TYR A 12 6.96 14.00 -12.38
N TYR A 13 6.19 13.11 -13.01
CA TYR A 13 6.06 13.06 -14.46
C TYR A 13 5.50 14.38 -15.01
N ILE A 14 4.46 14.92 -14.38
CA ILE A 14 3.92 16.24 -14.75
C ILE A 14 4.99 17.30 -14.54
N HIS A 15 5.59 17.41 -13.36
CA HIS A 15 6.62 18.41 -13.07
C HIS A 15 7.74 18.44 -14.14
N THR A 16 8.25 17.26 -14.52
CA THR A 16 9.37 17.12 -15.45
C THR A 16 9.00 17.38 -16.92
N HIS A 17 7.79 17.02 -17.35
CA HIS A 17 7.39 17.11 -18.77
C HIS A 17 6.50 18.31 -19.08
N ASN A 18 5.86 18.92 -18.07
CA ASN A 18 5.00 20.07 -18.25
C ASN A 18 5.73 21.27 -18.90
N PRO A 19 7.03 21.56 -18.68
CA PRO A 19 7.72 22.66 -19.37
C PRO A 19 7.72 22.56 -20.90
N THR A 20 7.78 21.35 -21.47
CA THR A 20 7.84 21.12 -22.92
C THR A 20 6.53 20.60 -23.52
N ALA A 21 5.55 20.24 -22.69
CA ALA A 21 4.26 19.73 -23.15
C ALA A 21 3.47 20.77 -23.97
N LYS A 22 2.76 20.29 -25.01
CA LYS A 22 1.82 21.12 -25.81
C LYS A 22 0.60 21.53 -24.98
N VAL A 23 0.08 20.61 -24.18
CA VAL A 23 -1.01 20.86 -23.22
C VAL A 23 -0.39 20.94 -21.84
N LYS A 24 -0.55 22.09 -21.19
CA LYS A 24 -0.03 22.30 -19.83
C LYS A 24 -1.04 21.82 -18.80
N ILE A 25 -0.56 21.06 -17.82
CA ILE A 25 -1.35 20.70 -16.64
C ILE A 25 -1.01 21.72 -15.54
N ASN A 26 -2.03 22.40 -15.02
CA ASN A 26 -1.88 23.33 -13.91
C ASN A 26 -1.78 22.58 -12.57
N PHE A 27 -0.74 21.75 -12.42
CA PHE A 27 -0.51 20.97 -11.21
C PHE A 27 -0.12 21.89 -10.06
N LYS A 28 -0.90 21.84 -8.97
CA LYS A 28 -0.73 22.71 -7.79
C LYS A 28 -0.13 21.98 -6.59
N GLY A 29 -0.35 20.68 -6.50
CA GLY A 29 0.06 19.86 -5.38
C GLY A 29 -0.63 18.50 -5.44
N MET A 30 -0.44 17.73 -4.39
CA MET A 30 -1.01 16.39 -4.23
C MET A 30 -1.35 16.12 -2.77
N ALA A 31 -2.32 15.24 -2.54
CA ALA A 31 -2.67 14.74 -1.22
C ALA A 31 -2.49 13.22 -1.20
N ILE A 32 -1.89 12.71 -0.13
CA ILE A 32 -1.62 11.28 0.08
C ILE A 32 -2.05 10.95 1.51
N GLY A 33 -3.07 10.11 1.66
CA GLY A 33 -3.45 9.51 2.95
C GLY A 33 -2.85 8.11 3.07
N ASP A 34 -2.24 7.82 4.23
CA ASP A 34 -1.75 6.49 4.62
C ASP A 34 -0.96 5.76 3.50
N GLY A 35 -0.10 6.50 2.78
CA GLY A 35 0.57 6.04 1.57
C GLY A 35 1.86 5.26 1.83
N LEU A 36 2.06 4.16 1.10
CA LEU A 36 3.32 3.43 1.07
C LEU A 36 4.32 4.15 0.15
N CYS A 37 5.10 5.10 0.69
CA CYS A 37 6.01 5.95 -0.09
C CYS A 37 7.47 5.48 -0.03
N ASP A 38 7.95 5.12 1.16
CA ASP A 38 9.35 4.77 1.43
C ASP A 38 9.45 3.47 2.24
N PRO A 39 9.30 2.29 1.60
CA PRO A 39 9.14 1.01 2.29
C PRO A 39 10.31 0.66 3.20
N GLU A 40 11.54 1.06 2.86
CA GLU A 40 12.72 0.80 3.69
C GLU A 40 12.58 1.42 5.09
N VAL A 41 12.20 2.70 5.16
CA VAL A 41 11.99 3.40 6.43
C VAL A 41 10.72 2.94 7.12
N MET A 42 9.64 2.72 6.36
CA MET A 42 8.34 2.32 6.91
C MET A 42 8.38 0.92 7.52
N LEU A 43 9.07 -0.03 6.86
CA LEU A 43 9.16 -1.40 7.32
C LEU A 43 9.83 -1.49 8.70
N GLY A 44 10.91 -0.72 8.91
CA GLY A 44 11.61 -0.64 10.19
C GLY A 44 10.76 -0.09 11.35
N GLY A 45 9.63 0.57 11.07
CA GLY A 45 8.74 1.12 12.09
C GLY A 45 7.71 0.15 12.66
N TYR A 46 7.43 -0.98 11.99
CA TYR A 46 6.31 -1.85 12.37
C TYR A 46 6.49 -2.55 13.72
N ALA A 47 7.69 -3.00 14.05
CA ALA A 47 7.94 -3.70 15.31
C ALA A 47 7.61 -2.82 16.53
N GLU A 48 8.07 -1.57 16.51
CA GLU A 48 7.78 -0.61 17.57
C GLU A 48 6.28 -0.24 17.59
N PHE A 49 5.68 0.00 16.42
CA PHE A 49 4.26 0.32 16.31
C PHE A 49 3.37 -0.77 16.92
N LEU A 50 3.58 -2.04 16.54
CA LEU A 50 2.79 -3.17 17.04
C LEU A 50 2.98 -3.37 18.55
N TYR A 51 4.19 -3.17 19.08
CA TYR A 51 4.44 -3.25 20.51
C TYR A 51 3.76 -2.12 21.28
N GLN A 52 3.93 -0.86 20.84
CA GLN A 52 3.38 0.31 21.53
C GLN A 52 1.85 0.38 21.49
N THR A 53 1.23 -0.25 20.49
CA THR A 53 -0.24 -0.39 20.39
C THR A 53 -0.79 -1.60 21.14
N GLY A 54 0.07 -2.43 21.75
CA GLY A 54 -0.32 -3.64 22.49
C GLY A 54 -0.70 -4.83 21.60
N MET A 55 -0.40 -4.77 20.31
CA MET A 55 -0.66 -5.85 19.34
C MET A 55 0.41 -6.95 19.36
N ALA A 56 1.60 -6.64 19.90
CA ALA A 56 2.68 -7.58 20.07
C ALA A 56 3.27 -7.51 21.48
N ASP A 57 3.55 -8.66 22.08
CA ASP A 57 4.39 -8.76 23.28
C ASP A 57 5.88 -8.56 22.93
N GLU A 58 6.75 -8.60 23.94
CA GLU A 58 8.20 -8.40 23.75
C GLU A 58 8.85 -9.44 22.83
N LYS A 59 8.40 -10.71 22.88
CA LYS A 59 8.96 -11.77 22.04
C LYS A 59 8.49 -11.64 20.60
N GLN A 60 7.22 -11.30 20.42
CA GLN A 60 6.61 -11.05 19.11
C GLN A 60 7.24 -9.81 18.47
N LYS A 61 7.45 -8.72 19.24
CA LYS A 61 8.20 -7.54 18.79
C LYS A 61 9.58 -7.91 18.26
N ALA A 62 10.34 -8.72 18.99
CA ALA A 62 11.68 -9.14 18.57
C ALA A 62 11.64 -9.93 17.25
N PHE A 63 10.62 -10.77 17.05
CA PHE A 63 10.41 -11.47 15.78
C PHE A 63 10.09 -10.49 14.64
N VAL A 64 9.14 -9.57 14.84
CA VAL A 64 8.78 -8.57 13.82
C VAL A 64 9.99 -7.71 13.45
N GLN A 65 10.80 -7.30 14.43
CA GLN A 65 12.02 -6.53 14.17
C GLN A 65 13.00 -7.30 13.29
N HIS A 66 13.26 -8.58 13.61
CA HIS A 66 14.15 -9.41 12.81
C HIS A 66 13.67 -9.57 11.36
N GLN A 67 12.36 -9.77 11.16
CA GLN A 67 11.79 -9.86 9.81
C GLN A 67 11.85 -8.51 9.08
N ALA A 68 11.54 -7.40 9.76
CA ALA A 68 11.65 -6.06 9.19
C ALA A 68 13.09 -5.75 8.75
N ASP A 69 14.09 -6.09 9.57
CA ASP A 69 15.50 -5.94 9.25
C ASP A 69 15.89 -6.77 8.02
N LEU A 70 15.38 -8.00 7.91
CA LEU A 70 15.58 -8.85 6.74
C LEU A 70 14.97 -8.24 5.47
N GLY A 71 13.75 -7.71 5.55
CA GLY A 71 13.10 -7.03 4.42
C GLY A 71 13.86 -5.77 3.98
N VAL A 72 14.41 -5.00 4.93
CA VAL A 72 15.30 -3.86 4.65
C VAL A 72 16.57 -4.31 3.93
N ILE A 73 17.18 -5.42 4.37
CA ILE A 73 18.35 -6.01 3.68
C ILE A 73 17.99 -6.38 2.24
N TYR A 74 16.83 -7.00 2.00
CA TYR A 74 16.39 -7.32 0.64
C TYR A 74 16.14 -6.08 -0.22
N ILE A 75 15.53 -5.04 0.33
CA ILE A 75 15.38 -3.74 -0.34
C ILE A 75 16.73 -3.18 -0.77
N GLN A 76 17.71 -3.16 0.14
CA GLN A 76 19.06 -2.64 -0.14
C GLN A 76 19.80 -3.48 -1.20
N GLN A 77 19.51 -4.78 -1.27
CA GLN A 77 20.02 -5.70 -2.29
C GLN A 77 19.20 -5.67 -3.60
N GLN A 78 18.15 -4.85 -3.68
CA GLN A 78 17.22 -4.78 -4.81
C GLN A 78 16.46 -6.10 -5.09
N LYS A 79 16.32 -6.94 -4.05
CA LYS A 79 15.53 -8.17 -4.04
C LYS A 79 14.08 -7.84 -3.72
N TRP A 80 13.40 -7.22 -4.67
CA TRP A 80 12.09 -6.61 -4.46
C TRP A 80 10.98 -7.61 -4.13
N ILE A 81 11.03 -8.79 -4.75
CA ILE A 81 10.03 -9.84 -4.53
C ILE A 81 10.21 -10.43 -3.13
N GLU A 82 11.45 -10.75 -2.75
CA GLU A 82 11.75 -11.29 -1.43
C GLU A 82 11.43 -10.27 -0.32
N ALA A 83 11.67 -8.98 -0.56
CA ALA A 83 11.23 -7.92 0.35
C ALA A 83 9.69 -7.84 0.46
N PHE A 84 8.98 -8.03 -0.66
CA PHE A 84 7.52 -8.05 -0.67
C PHE A 84 6.99 -9.25 0.11
N GLU A 85 7.56 -10.45 -0.07
CA GLU A 85 7.17 -11.66 0.65
C GLU A 85 7.31 -11.51 2.18
N VAL A 86 8.37 -10.82 2.64
CA VAL A 86 8.54 -10.47 4.05
C VAL A 86 7.41 -9.54 4.52
N PHE A 87 7.11 -8.49 3.76
CA PHE A 87 6.05 -7.53 4.09
C PHE A 87 4.66 -8.20 4.12
N ASP A 88 4.36 -9.01 3.11
CA ASP A 88 3.11 -9.74 2.95
C ASP A 88 2.90 -10.73 4.10
N SER A 89 3.90 -11.57 4.37
CA SER A 89 3.80 -12.56 5.45
C SER A 89 3.71 -11.95 6.85
N LEU A 90 4.23 -10.73 7.06
CA LEU A 90 4.12 -10.03 8.34
C LEU A 90 2.72 -9.43 8.56
N LEU A 91 2.14 -8.80 7.53
CA LEU A 91 0.97 -7.92 7.69
C LEU A 91 -0.24 -8.36 6.86
N ASN A 92 -0.10 -8.37 5.54
CA ASN A 92 -1.22 -8.52 4.62
C ASN A 92 -1.74 -9.96 4.57
N GLY A 93 -0.85 -10.90 4.21
CA GLY A 93 -1.21 -12.30 3.96
C GLY A 93 -1.99 -12.50 2.66
N ASP A 94 -1.72 -11.69 1.64
CA ASP A 94 -2.41 -11.70 0.35
C ASP A 94 -1.94 -12.87 -0.54
N THR A 95 -0.66 -13.26 -0.43
CA THR A 95 -0.04 -14.27 -1.30
C THR A 95 0.31 -15.58 -0.62
N THR A 96 0.15 -15.66 0.70
CA THR A 96 0.50 -16.84 1.51
C THR A 96 -0.70 -17.75 1.76
N GLU A 97 -0.47 -19.07 1.78
CA GLU A 97 -1.52 -20.06 2.14
C GLU A 97 -1.92 -19.98 3.62
N TYR A 98 -1.11 -19.32 4.45
CA TYR A 98 -1.31 -19.16 5.89
C TYR A 98 -1.66 -17.70 6.23
N PRO A 99 -2.36 -17.46 7.37
CA PRO A 99 -2.55 -16.11 7.88
C PRO A 99 -1.22 -15.36 8.08
N SER A 100 -1.25 -14.04 7.89
CA SER A 100 -0.12 -13.18 8.21
C SER A 100 0.27 -13.30 9.69
N TYR A 101 1.51 -12.93 10.02
CA TYR A 101 1.98 -12.95 11.40
C TYR A 101 1.13 -12.05 12.30
N TYR A 102 0.73 -10.86 11.81
CA TYR A 102 -0.21 -9.96 12.50
C TYR A 102 -1.49 -10.69 12.88
N LYS A 103 -2.17 -11.33 11.92
CA LYS A 103 -3.40 -12.07 12.19
C LYS A 103 -3.18 -13.23 13.16
N ASN A 104 -2.06 -13.93 13.06
CA ASN A 104 -1.74 -15.05 13.95
C ASN A 104 -1.52 -14.63 15.41
N ILE A 105 -0.88 -13.48 15.66
CA ILE A 105 -0.60 -13.02 17.03
C ILE A 105 -1.75 -12.23 17.65
N THR A 106 -2.57 -11.55 16.85
CA THR A 106 -3.67 -10.71 17.33
C THR A 106 -5.03 -11.40 17.27
N GLY A 107 -5.21 -12.36 16.36
CA GLY A 107 -6.52 -12.90 15.99
C GLY A 107 -7.36 -11.96 15.13
N CYS A 108 -6.83 -10.80 14.71
CA CYS A 108 -7.56 -9.78 13.97
C CYS A 108 -7.30 -9.84 12.46
N ASP A 109 -8.35 -9.59 11.70
CA ASP A 109 -8.34 -9.55 10.24
C ASP A 109 -8.05 -8.14 9.70
N ASN A 110 -8.44 -7.12 10.45
CA ASN A 110 -8.36 -5.73 10.02
C ASN A 110 -7.03 -5.11 10.46
N TYR A 111 -6.06 -5.10 9.54
CA TYR A 111 -4.80 -4.38 9.71
C TYR A 111 -4.88 -2.90 9.30
N PHE A 112 -6.00 -2.46 8.71
CA PHE A 112 -6.22 -1.05 8.35
C PHE A 112 -6.56 -0.18 9.56
N ASN A 113 -7.18 -0.76 10.59
CA ASN A 113 -7.55 -0.05 11.80
C ASN A 113 -7.36 -0.93 13.04
N PHE A 114 -6.24 -0.75 13.74
CA PHE A 114 -5.92 -1.51 14.95
C PHE A 114 -6.92 -1.32 16.11
N LEU A 115 -7.87 -0.38 16.03
CA LEU A 115 -8.96 -0.25 17.00
C LEU A 115 -10.15 -1.17 16.70
N GLN A 116 -10.16 -1.82 15.53
CA GLN A 116 -11.23 -2.69 15.06
C GLN A 116 -10.62 -4.01 14.59
N CYS A 117 -10.99 -5.13 15.22
CA CYS A 117 -10.39 -6.43 14.92
C CYS A 117 -10.88 -7.00 13.58
N GLU A 118 -12.12 -6.70 13.20
CA GLU A 118 -12.78 -7.14 11.97
C GLU A 118 -13.01 -5.94 11.05
N GLU A 119 -13.10 -6.18 9.74
CA GLU A 119 -13.49 -5.14 8.81
C GLU A 119 -14.98 -4.81 8.95
N PRO A 120 -15.36 -3.52 8.94
CA PRO A 120 -16.77 -3.15 8.97
C PRO A 120 -17.52 -3.66 7.74
N SER A 121 -18.76 -4.14 7.93
CA SER A 121 -19.57 -4.69 6.83
C SER A 121 -19.85 -3.70 5.69
N ASP A 122 -19.72 -2.40 5.94
CA ASP A 122 -19.95 -1.36 4.93
C ASP A 122 -18.88 -1.30 3.84
N GLN A 123 -17.70 -1.89 4.07
CA GLN A 123 -16.65 -2.01 3.05
C GLN A 123 -17.09 -2.85 1.86
N GLU A 124 -18.07 -3.75 2.04
CA GLU A 124 -18.61 -4.57 0.94
C GLU A 124 -19.73 -3.89 0.15
N TYR A 125 -20.31 -2.79 0.66
CA TYR A 125 -21.53 -2.21 0.07
C TYR A 125 -21.28 -1.60 -1.30
N PHE A 126 -20.08 -1.08 -1.54
CA PHE A 126 -19.73 -0.42 -2.79
C PHE A 126 -19.77 -1.39 -3.99
N SER A 127 -19.12 -2.55 -3.87
CA SER A 127 -19.13 -3.56 -4.93
C SER A 127 -20.54 -4.08 -5.21
N LYS A 128 -21.32 -4.34 -4.15
CA LYS A 128 -22.74 -4.73 -4.26
C LYS A 128 -23.57 -3.68 -5.00
N PHE A 129 -23.41 -2.40 -4.66
CA PHE A 129 -24.10 -1.30 -5.34
C PHE A 129 -23.73 -1.21 -6.82
N LEU A 130 -22.44 -1.30 -7.16
CA LEU A 130 -21.97 -1.27 -8.54
C LEU A 130 -22.42 -2.48 -9.38
N SER A 131 -22.82 -3.58 -8.73
CA SER A 131 -23.35 -4.77 -9.42
C SER A 131 -24.80 -4.61 -9.91
N LEU A 132 -25.55 -3.62 -9.41
CA LEU A 132 -26.95 -3.39 -9.77
C LEU A 132 -27.10 -3.05 -11.25
N SER A 133 -28.09 -3.64 -11.92
CA SER A 133 -28.28 -3.48 -13.37
C SER A 133 -28.53 -2.03 -13.80
N GLU A 134 -29.31 -1.29 -13.01
CA GLU A 134 -29.55 0.15 -13.20
C GLU A 134 -28.25 0.94 -13.10
N VAL A 135 -27.46 0.73 -12.04
CA VAL A 135 -26.20 1.44 -11.81
C VAL A 135 -25.25 1.18 -12.96
N ARG A 136 -25.04 -0.10 -13.34
CA ARG A 136 -24.18 -0.50 -14.47
C ARG A 136 -24.60 0.15 -15.78
N LYS A 137 -25.91 0.25 -16.04
CA LYS A 137 -26.44 0.94 -17.23
C LYS A 137 -26.14 2.44 -17.18
N SER A 138 -26.29 3.06 -16.02
CA SER A 138 -26.07 4.50 -15.80
C SER A 138 -24.60 4.91 -15.89
N ILE A 139 -23.66 4.04 -15.52
CA ILE A 139 -22.21 4.29 -15.65
C ILE A 139 -21.61 3.71 -16.94
N HIS A 140 -22.43 3.17 -17.84
CA HIS A 140 -22.05 2.69 -19.17
C HIS A 140 -20.95 1.61 -19.21
N VAL A 141 -20.84 0.76 -18.17
CA VAL A 141 -19.80 -0.29 -18.09
C VAL A 141 -20.12 -1.57 -18.89
N GLY A 142 -21.33 -1.66 -19.45
CA GLY A 142 -21.75 -2.81 -20.26
C GLY A 142 -21.69 -4.13 -19.48
N ASN A 143 -21.03 -5.14 -20.05
CA ASN A 143 -20.88 -6.48 -19.45
C ASN A 143 -19.51 -6.73 -18.82
N LEU A 144 -18.75 -5.67 -18.50
CA LEU A 144 -17.42 -5.82 -17.88
C LEU A 144 -17.54 -6.33 -16.44
N THR A 145 -16.66 -7.27 -16.09
CA THR A 145 -16.51 -7.79 -14.73
C THR A 145 -15.88 -6.73 -13.83
N PHE A 146 -16.42 -6.58 -12.61
CA PHE A 146 -15.79 -5.80 -11.56
C PHE A 146 -14.68 -6.65 -10.91
N ASN A 147 -13.45 -6.15 -10.86
CA ASN A 147 -12.29 -6.86 -10.31
C ASN A 147 -11.83 -6.18 -9.01
N ASP A 148 -11.27 -6.96 -8.09
CA ASP A 148 -10.75 -6.51 -6.79
C ASP A 148 -9.31 -5.95 -6.84
N GLY A 149 -8.61 -6.15 -7.96
CA GLY A 149 -7.25 -5.66 -8.16
C GLY A 149 -6.14 -6.66 -7.84
N SER A 150 -6.48 -7.86 -7.36
CA SER A 150 -5.52 -8.93 -7.02
C SER A 150 -4.57 -9.28 -8.17
N GLU A 151 -5.09 -9.36 -9.41
CA GLU A 151 -4.26 -9.60 -10.59
C GLU A 151 -3.28 -8.46 -10.86
N VAL A 152 -3.67 -7.21 -10.59
CA VAL A 152 -2.78 -6.05 -10.76
C VAL A 152 -1.67 -6.08 -9.72
N GLU A 153 -1.99 -6.41 -8.47
CA GLU A 153 -1.01 -6.55 -7.39
C GLU A 153 0.08 -7.57 -7.73
N LYS A 154 -0.28 -8.75 -8.23
CA LYS A 154 0.69 -9.79 -8.66
C LYS A 154 1.70 -9.25 -9.67
N HIS A 155 1.27 -8.40 -10.60
CA HIS A 155 2.15 -7.79 -11.60
C HIS A 155 3.00 -6.63 -11.03
N LEU A 156 2.59 -6.08 -9.88
CA LEU A 156 3.26 -4.96 -9.21
C LEU A 156 4.13 -5.38 -8.01
N MET A 157 4.19 -6.67 -7.64
CA MET A 157 5.01 -7.16 -6.51
C MET A 157 6.45 -6.64 -6.54
N SER A 158 7.07 -6.60 -7.73
CA SER A 158 8.45 -6.11 -7.90
C SER A 158 8.62 -4.59 -7.74
N ASP A 159 7.52 -3.85 -7.60
CA ASP A 159 7.49 -2.38 -7.46
C ASP A 159 7.11 -1.93 -6.05
N ILE A 160 6.27 -2.69 -5.34
CA ILE A 160 5.71 -2.33 -4.02
C ILE A 160 6.79 -1.89 -3.03
N MET A 161 7.92 -2.60 -2.99
CA MET A 161 9.01 -2.33 -2.05
C MET A 161 10.03 -1.27 -2.51
N LYS A 162 9.87 -0.68 -3.69
CA LYS A 162 10.75 0.40 -4.17
C LYS A 162 10.35 1.74 -3.56
N THR A 163 11.33 2.60 -3.30
CA THR A 163 11.05 3.96 -2.79
C THR A 163 10.63 4.93 -3.90
N VAL A 164 9.68 5.83 -3.60
CA VAL A 164 9.40 7.02 -4.43
C VAL A 164 9.83 8.32 -3.74
N LYS A 165 10.54 8.22 -2.62
CA LYS A 165 11.02 9.36 -1.84
C LYS A 165 11.77 10.41 -2.68
N PRO A 166 12.64 10.07 -3.65
CA PRO A 166 13.31 11.08 -4.46
C PRO A 166 12.34 11.97 -5.25
N TRP A 167 11.29 11.38 -5.82
CA TRP A 167 10.24 12.12 -6.53
C TRP A 167 9.41 12.97 -5.59
N LEU A 168 9.06 12.41 -4.43
CA LEU A 168 8.34 13.12 -3.38
C LEU A 168 9.10 14.37 -2.92
N THR A 169 10.42 14.28 -2.68
CA THR A 169 11.27 15.42 -2.29
C THR A 169 11.19 16.54 -3.33
N VAL A 170 11.37 16.23 -4.62
CA VAL A 170 11.27 17.24 -5.68
C VAL A 170 9.91 17.92 -5.69
N LEU A 171 8.83 17.16 -5.49
CA LEU A 171 7.49 17.72 -5.47
C LEU A 171 7.23 18.60 -4.25
N MET A 172 7.71 18.21 -3.07
CA MET A 172 7.58 19.01 -1.84
C MET A 172 8.32 20.35 -1.92
N ASP A 173 9.44 20.39 -2.64
CA ASP A 173 10.22 21.62 -2.83
C ASP A 173 9.54 22.60 -3.81
N ASN A 174 8.63 22.11 -4.66
CA ASN A 174 8.04 22.89 -5.76
C ASN A 174 6.53 23.15 -5.64
N TYR A 175 5.82 22.40 -4.80
CA TYR A 175 4.36 22.42 -4.69
C TYR A 175 3.93 22.41 -3.21
N LYS A 176 2.80 23.05 -2.90
CA LYS A 176 2.23 23.15 -1.55
C LYS A 176 0.75 22.80 -1.55
#